data_AF-A0A2H0XRU2-F1
#
_entry.id   AF-A0A2H0XRU2-F1
#
_cell.length_a   1.000
_cell.length_b   1.000
_cell.length_c   1.000
_cell.angle_alpha   90.00
_cell.angle_beta   90.00
_cell.angle_gamma   90.00
#
_symmetry.space_group_name_H-M   'P 1'
#
loop_
_entity.id
_entity.type
_entity.pdbx_description
1 polymer ?
#
loop_
_entity_poly.entity_id
_entity_poly.type
_entity_poly.pdbx_seq_one_letter_code
_entity_poly.pdbx_strand_id
1 'polypeptide(L)'
;MRKIRAQELLFQSFDRDLELREKRLLEAALKEHPELIEERKSLESIYRRAPIRKSISFSPWFVDRTMNRIRVLSNQKESINLFLSGFLTAFRRVAVIASAMVVLILAFNVSTSTQTNLSSAIGIHEISMDEMIDPINYFTME
;
A
#
# COMPACT_ATOMS: atom_id res chain seq x y z
N MET A 1 -23.75 11.32 -38.38
CA MET A 1 -23.51 11.59 -36.91
C MET A 1 -22.10 11.10 -36.54
N ARG A 2 -21.44 11.52 -35.44
CA ARG A 2 -20.14 10.89 -35.07
C ARG A 2 -20.38 9.45 -34.61
N LYS A 3 -19.83 8.45 -35.31
CA LYS A 3 -19.96 7.00 -35.04
C LYS A 3 -19.83 6.64 -33.56
N ILE A 4 -18.87 7.25 -32.86
CA ILE A 4 -18.59 7.05 -31.43
C ILE A 4 -19.84 7.30 -30.56
N ARG A 5 -20.59 8.37 -30.83
CA ARG A 5 -21.79 8.72 -30.07
C ARG A 5 -22.94 7.73 -30.31
N ALA A 6 -23.00 7.14 -31.48
CA ALA A 6 -24.00 6.11 -31.78
C ALA A 6 -23.68 4.78 -31.08
N GLN A 7 -22.39 4.44 -30.96
CA GLN A 7 -21.95 3.29 -30.16
C GLN A 7 -22.25 3.47 -28.68
N GLU A 8 -21.97 4.65 -28.11
CA GLU A 8 -22.34 4.97 -26.73
C GLU A 8 -23.84 4.80 -26.48
N LEU A 9 -24.68 5.31 -27.37
CA LEU A 9 -26.14 5.13 -27.29
C LEU A 9 -26.56 3.67 -27.41
N LEU A 10 -25.88 2.90 -28.28
CA LEU A 10 -26.13 1.46 -28.42
C LEU A 10 -25.85 0.73 -27.10
N PHE A 11 -24.70 0.94 -26.46
CA PHE A 11 -24.38 0.33 -25.17
C PHE A 11 -25.38 0.75 -24.08
N GLN A 12 -25.65 2.05 -23.96
CA GLN A 12 -26.59 2.56 -22.97
C GLN A 12 -28.00 1.98 -23.13
N SER A 13 -28.42 1.63 -24.34
CA SER A 13 -29.73 1.02 -24.59
C SER A 13 -29.91 -0.36 -23.95
N PHE A 14 -28.83 -1.04 -23.57
CA PHE A 14 -28.88 -2.32 -22.85
C PHE A 14 -28.82 -2.15 -21.33
N ASP A 15 -28.32 -1.01 -20.83
CA ASP A 15 -28.19 -0.73 -19.40
C ASP A 15 -29.37 0.08 -18.84
N ARG A 16 -29.94 0.98 -19.65
CA ARG A 16 -31.05 1.86 -19.28
C ARG A 16 -32.01 2.08 -20.44
N ASP A 17 -33.22 2.50 -20.12
CA ASP A 17 -34.17 2.99 -21.12
C ASP A 17 -33.68 4.33 -21.69
N LEU A 18 -33.43 4.36 -23.00
CA LEU A 18 -33.09 5.58 -23.72
C LEU A 18 -34.30 6.52 -23.83
N GLU A 19 -34.02 7.83 -23.79
CA GLU A 19 -35.03 8.86 -24.06
C GLU A 19 -35.50 8.83 -25.52
N LEU A 20 -36.68 9.38 -25.80
CA LEU A 20 -37.25 9.39 -27.16
C LEU A 20 -36.31 10.04 -28.20
N ARG A 21 -35.59 11.10 -27.80
CA ARG A 21 -34.61 11.78 -28.65
C ARG A 21 -33.39 10.88 -28.94
N GLU A 22 -32.90 10.18 -27.93
CA GLU A 22 -31.76 9.26 -28.02
C GLU A 22 -32.09 8.04 -28.88
N LYS A 23 -33.31 7.48 -28.74
CA LYS A 23 -33.81 6.38 -29.58
C LYS A 23 -33.83 6.76 -31.05
N ARG A 24 -34.37 7.94 -31.39
CA ARG A 24 -34.39 8.43 -32.78
C ARG A 24 -32.99 8.64 -33.35
N LEU A 25 -32.06 9.13 -32.54
CA LEU A 25 -30.66 9.31 -32.95
C LEU A 25 -29.97 7.97 -33.19
N LEU A 26 -30.19 6.98 -32.32
CA LEU A 26 -29.67 5.63 -32.49
C LEU A 26 -30.26 4.95 -33.73
N GLU A 27 -31.56 5.07 -33.97
CA GLU A 27 -32.21 4.54 -35.18
C GLU A 27 -31.68 5.17 -36.48
N ALA A 28 -31.47 6.49 -36.49
CA ALA A 28 -30.87 7.17 -37.63
C ALA A 28 -29.43 6.68 -37.86
N ALA A 29 -28.64 6.52 -36.80
CA ALA A 29 -27.27 6.04 -36.90
C ALA A 29 -27.18 4.56 -37.32
N LEU A 30 -28.12 3.72 -36.91
CA LEU A 30 -28.22 2.32 -37.36
C LEU A 30 -28.50 2.21 -38.87
N LYS A 31 -29.21 3.17 -39.45
CA LYS A 31 -29.44 3.25 -40.91
C LYS A 31 -28.20 3.75 -41.67
N GLU A 32 -27.45 4.67 -41.07
CA GLU A 32 -26.24 5.28 -41.66
C GLU A 32 -25.03 4.32 -41.58
N HIS A 33 -24.96 3.47 -40.55
CA HIS A 33 -23.81 2.61 -40.27
C HIS A 33 -24.23 1.14 -40.06
N PRO A 34 -24.16 0.29 -41.10
CA PRO A 34 -24.59 -1.13 -40.99
C PRO A 34 -23.75 -1.96 -40.01
N GLU A 35 -22.49 -1.55 -39.75
CA GLU A 35 -21.63 -2.19 -38.74
C GLU A 35 -22.26 -2.17 -37.32
N LEU A 36 -23.03 -1.13 -36.99
CA LEU A 36 -23.71 -1.02 -35.70
C LEU A 36 -24.86 -2.02 -35.55
N ILE A 37 -25.41 -2.52 -36.66
CA ILE A 37 -26.45 -3.56 -36.65
C ILE A 37 -25.84 -4.89 -36.22
N GLU A 38 -24.66 -5.23 -36.75
CA GLU A 38 -23.95 -6.44 -36.36
C GLU A 38 -23.44 -6.37 -34.92
N GLU A 39 -22.94 -5.19 -34.50
CA GLU A 39 -22.58 -4.94 -33.10
C GLU A 39 -23.79 -5.12 -32.16
N ARG A 40 -24.96 -4.58 -32.54
CA ARG A 40 -26.20 -4.76 -31.78
C ARG A 40 -26.59 -6.23 -31.63
N LYS A 41 -26.52 -7.02 -32.70
CA LYS A 41 -26.83 -8.46 -32.65
C LYS A 41 -25.85 -9.21 -31.75
N SER A 42 -24.56 -8.89 -31.82
CA SER A 42 -23.53 -9.46 -30.96
C SER A 42 -23.84 -9.17 -29.49
N LEU A 43 -24.10 -7.91 -29.15
CA LEU A 43 -24.46 -7.49 -27.78
C LEU A 43 -25.74 -8.15 -27.29
N GLU A 44 -26.77 -8.25 -28.12
CA GLU A 44 -28.01 -8.93 -27.76
C GLU A 44 -27.78 -10.41 -27.42
N SER A 45 -26.89 -11.08 -28.15
CA SER A 45 -26.52 -12.47 -27.85
C SER A 45 -25.83 -12.61 -26.49
N ILE A 46 -24.99 -11.63 -26.11
CA ILE A 46 -24.30 -11.60 -24.82
C ILE A 46 -25.30 -11.35 -23.70
N TYR A 47 -26.17 -10.34 -23.82
CA TYR A 47 -27.18 -10.01 -22.80
C TYR A 47 -28.21 -11.12 -22.61
N ARG A 48 -28.59 -11.84 -23.68
CA ARG A 48 -29.48 -13.02 -23.57
C ARG A 48 -28.82 -14.19 -22.85
N ARG A 49 -27.51 -14.37 -22.99
CA ARG A 49 -26.73 -15.41 -22.32
C ARG A 49 -26.30 -15.01 -20.91
N ALA A 50 -26.21 -13.72 -20.64
CA ALA A 50 -25.99 -13.22 -19.30
C ALA A 50 -27.16 -13.72 -18.43
N PRO A 51 -26.88 -14.38 -17.29
CA PRO A 51 -27.93 -14.80 -16.39
C PRO A 51 -28.67 -13.53 -15.94
N ILE A 52 -29.85 -13.28 -16.53
CA ILE A 52 -30.73 -12.18 -16.19
C ILE A 52 -30.99 -12.30 -14.70
N ARG A 53 -30.32 -11.44 -13.93
CA ARG A 53 -30.58 -11.08 -12.53
C ARG A 53 -31.46 -12.11 -11.80
N LYS A 54 -30.96 -13.34 -11.60
CA LYS A 54 -31.34 -14.03 -10.36
C LYS A 54 -30.93 -13.03 -9.30
N SER A 55 -31.89 -12.52 -8.53
CA SER A 55 -31.62 -11.64 -7.41
C SER A 55 -30.40 -12.21 -6.71
N ILE A 56 -29.26 -11.53 -6.84
CA ILE A 56 -28.04 -11.92 -6.15
C ILE A 56 -28.35 -11.52 -4.71
N SER A 57 -29.14 -12.35 -4.04
CA SER A 57 -29.38 -12.22 -2.64
C SER A 57 -28.05 -12.61 -2.00
N PHE A 58 -27.57 -11.73 -1.13
CA PHE A 58 -26.48 -12.10 -0.26
C PHE A 58 -26.88 -13.37 0.49
N SER A 59 -25.90 -14.25 0.72
CA SER A 59 -26.11 -15.42 1.59
C SER A 59 -26.72 -14.99 2.92
N PRO A 60 -27.57 -15.82 3.55
CA PRO A 60 -28.04 -15.55 4.91
C PRO A 60 -26.89 -15.11 5.84
N TRP A 61 -27.17 -14.14 6.72
CA TRP A 61 -26.23 -13.59 7.71
C TRP A 61 -24.98 -12.90 7.13
N PHE A 62 -25.00 -12.49 5.86
CA PHE A 62 -23.92 -11.69 5.29
C PHE A 62 -23.70 -10.38 6.06
N VAL A 63 -24.80 -9.70 6.41
CA VAL A 63 -24.75 -8.44 7.19
C VAL A 63 -24.13 -8.69 8.55
N ASP A 64 -24.58 -9.73 9.26
CA ASP A 64 -24.08 -10.06 10.59
C ASP A 64 -22.59 -10.41 10.58
N ARG A 65 -22.16 -11.23 9.61
CA ARG A 65 -20.74 -11.59 9.45
C ARG A 65 -19.87 -10.37 9.13
N THR A 66 -20.34 -9.49 8.26
CA THR A 66 -19.63 -8.27 7.88
C THR A 66 -19.52 -7.31 9.07
N MET A 67 -20.62 -7.06 9.78
CA MET A 67 -20.63 -6.16 10.93
C MET A 67 -19.81 -6.72 12.10
N ASN A 68 -19.86 -8.03 12.34
CA ASN A 68 -19.02 -8.67 13.34
C ASN A 68 -17.53 -8.51 13.00
N ARG A 69 -17.15 -8.70 11.73
CA ARG A 69 -15.77 -8.51 11.28
C ARG A 69 -15.29 -7.07 11.49
N ILE A 70 -16.12 -6.08 11.20
CA ILE A 70 -15.81 -4.66 11.42
C ILE A 70 -15.58 -4.39 12.91
N ARG A 71 -16.47 -4.88 13.79
CA ARG A 71 -16.34 -4.70 15.25
C ARG A 71 -15.05 -5.31 15.80
N VAL A 72 -14.72 -6.54 15.37
CA VAL A 72 -13.47 -7.21 15.79
C VAL A 72 -12.25 -6.39 15.39
N LEU A 73 -12.22 -5.89 14.15
CA LEU A 73 -11.10 -5.06 13.67
C LEU A 73 -11.03 -3.70 14.40
N SER A 74 -12.17 -3.11 14.76
CA SER A 74 -12.22 -1.89 15.55
C SER A 74 -11.65 -2.10 16.96
N ASN A 75 -12.09 -3.14 17.64
CA ASN A 75 -11.64 -3.46 19.00
C ASN A 75 -10.15 -3.86 19.06
N GLN A 76 -9.64 -4.51 18.01
CA GLN A 76 -8.23 -4.87 17.91
C GLN A 76 -7.32 -3.63 17.80
N LYS A 77 -7.77 -2.55 17.16
CA LYS A 77 -7.01 -1.29 17.12
C LYS A 77 -6.94 -0.62 18.48
N GLU A 78 -8.03 -0.63 19.26
CA GLU A 78 -8.01 -0.09 20.62
C GLU A 78 -7.11 -0.89 21.54
N SER A 79 -7.16 -2.22 21.49
CA SER A 79 -6.33 -3.06 22.36
C SER A 79 -4.82 -2.94 22.07
N ILE A 80 -4.43 -2.82 20.79
CA ILE A 80 -3.04 -2.58 20.41
C ILE A 80 -2.55 -1.22 20.94
N ASN A 81 -3.37 -0.17 20.83
CA ASN A 81 -3.00 1.15 21.34
C ASN A 81 -2.89 1.18 22.87
N LEU A 82 -3.77 0.49 23.59
CA LEU A 82 -3.69 0.36 25.04
C LEU A 82 -2.46 -0.44 25.49
N PHE A 83 -2.11 -1.52 24.77
CA PHE A 83 -0.91 -2.30 25.06
C PHE A 83 0.37 -1.47 24.81
N LEU A 84 0.48 -0.81 23.65
CA LEU A 84 1.65 -0.02 23.30
C LEU A 84 1.83 1.19 24.23
N SER A 85 0.73 1.88 24.59
CA SER A 85 0.80 3.02 25.53
C SER A 85 1.21 2.59 26.94
N GLY A 86 0.68 1.47 27.45
CA GLY A 86 1.10 0.90 28.73
C GLY A 86 2.57 0.46 28.72
N PHE A 87 2.99 -0.21 27.64
CA PHE A 87 4.36 -0.64 27.42
C PHE A 87 5.33 0.55 27.38
N LEU A 88 5.08 1.57 26.56
CA LEU A 88 5.94 2.76 26.46
C LEU A 88 6.04 3.50 27.80
N THR A 89 4.96 3.56 28.57
CA THR A 89 4.96 4.20 29.90
C THR A 89 5.84 3.44 30.90
N ALA A 90 5.77 2.10 30.91
CA ALA A 90 6.62 1.27 31.77
C ALA A 90 8.11 1.38 31.39
N PHE A 91 8.41 1.39 30.10
CA PHE A 91 9.79 1.47 29.61
C PHE A 91 10.38 2.88 29.61
N ARG A 92 9.57 3.93 29.80
CA ARG A 92 10.06 5.32 29.86
C ARG A 92 11.15 5.50 30.92
N ARG A 93 11.00 4.88 32.09
CA ARG A 93 12.02 4.97 33.16
C ARG A 93 13.33 4.30 32.74
N VAL A 94 13.23 3.13 32.11
CA VAL A 94 14.39 2.39 31.60
C VAL A 94 15.10 3.17 30.50
N ALA A 95 14.35 3.75 29.56
CA ALA A 95 14.91 4.56 28.48
C ALA A 95 15.64 5.80 28.99
N VAL A 96 15.11 6.48 30.01
CA VAL A 96 15.78 7.63 30.65
C VAL A 96 17.09 7.22 31.30
N ILE A 97 17.11 6.10 32.03
CA ILE A 97 18.33 5.58 32.68
C ILE A 97 19.37 5.20 31.63
N ALA A 98 18.96 4.45 30.59
CA ALA A 98 19.85 4.06 29.50
C ALA A 98 20.42 5.28 28.76
N SER A 99 19.59 6.28 28.46
CA SER A 99 20.03 7.53 27.85
C SER A 99 21.03 8.28 28.73
N ALA A 100 20.78 8.36 30.04
CA ALA A 100 21.70 9.00 30.98
C ALA A 100 23.05 8.27 31.03
N MET A 101 23.03 6.93 31.02
CA MET A 101 24.25 6.11 30.95
C MET A 101 25.04 6.37 29.67
N VAL A 102 24.40 6.39 28.51
CA VAL A 102 25.06 6.66 27.23
C VAL A 102 25.71 8.04 27.23
N VAL A 103 24.99 9.06 27.72
CA VAL A 103 25.52 10.43 27.84
C VAL A 103 26.71 10.47 28.79
N LEU A 104 26.64 9.75 29.92
CA LEU A 104 27.74 9.68 30.88
C LEU A 104 28.99 9.02 30.27
N ILE A 105 28.81 7.92 29.53
CA ILE A 105 29.90 7.22 28.85
C ILE A 105 30.54 8.14 27.79
N LEU A 106 29.73 8.84 26.99
CA LEU A 106 30.22 9.79 26.01
C LEU A 106 30.99 10.94 26.66
N ALA A 107 30.45 11.52 27.75
CA ALA A 107 31.11 12.60 28.48
C ALA A 107 32.45 12.15 29.09
N PHE A 108 32.50 10.95 29.65
CA PHE A 108 33.71 10.36 30.19
C PHE A 108 34.77 10.12 29.10
N ASN A 109 34.34 9.59 27.95
CA ASN A 109 35.22 9.34 26.81
C ASN A 109 35.80 10.66 26.25
N VAL A 110 34.98 11.71 26.10
CA VAL A 110 35.42 13.04 25.66
C VAL A 110 36.38 13.68 26.66
N SER A 111 36.14 13.57 27.97
CA SER A 111 37.02 14.18 28.97
C SER A 111 38.38 13.48 29.09
N THR A 112 38.46 12.19 28.72
CA THR A 112 39.69 11.39 28.86
C THR A 112 40.51 11.39 27.56
N SER A 113 39.90 11.68 26.40
CA SER A 113 40.60 11.73 25.12
C SER A 113 41.23 13.11 24.86
N THR A 114 42.56 13.15 24.75
CA THR A 114 43.35 14.35 24.40
C THR A 114 43.33 14.67 22.91
N GLN A 115 42.74 13.82 22.07
CA GLN A 115 42.58 14.01 20.63
C GLN A 115 41.11 13.83 20.26
N THR A 116 40.44 14.95 19.99
CA THR A 116 39.01 15.01 19.66
C THR A 116 38.74 14.58 18.22
N ASN A 117 38.81 13.27 17.93
CA ASN A 117 38.28 12.71 16.69
C ASN A 117 36.91 12.08 16.95
N LEU A 118 35.88 12.53 16.23
CA LEU A 118 34.49 12.08 16.36
C LEU A 118 34.36 10.55 16.16
N SER A 119 35.25 9.97 15.35
CA SER A 119 35.37 8.52 15.11
C SER A 119 35.72 7.73 16.36
N SER A 120 36.54 8.27 17.27
CA SER A 120 36.95 7.61 18.51
C SER A 120 35.84 7.63 19.58
N ALA A 121 34.97 8.65 19.57
CA ALA A 121 33.89 8.80 20.55
C ALA A 121 32.72 7.81 20.33
N ILE A 122 32.53 7.33 19.10
CA ILE A 122 31.47 6.36 18.75
C ILE A 122 31.96 4.91 18.98
N GLY A 123 33.23 4.70 19.36
CA GLY A 123 33.79 3.37 19.59
C GLY A 123 33.96 2.54 18.30
N ILE A 124 33.92 3.20 17.15
CA ILE A 124 34.27 2.57 15.87
C ILE A 124 35.80 2.59 15.82
N HIS A 125 36.42 1.47 16.19
CA HIS A 125 37.84 1.27 15.99
C HIS A 125 38.06 1.23 14.46
N GLU A 126 38.42 2.36 13.86
CA GLU A 126 39.09 2.32 12.56
C GLU A 126 40.37 1.54 12.80
N ILE A 127 40.36 0.27 12.40
CA ILE A 127 41.57 -0.52 12.22
C ILE A 127 42.42 0.32 11.26
N SER A 128 43.40 1.04 11.78
CA SER A 128 44.30 1.84 10.97
C SER A 128 45.02 0.87 10.04
N MET A 129 44.85 1.07 8.72
CA MET A 129 45.52 0.29 7.68
C MET A 129 47.06 0.31 7.81
N ASP A 130 47.63 1.19 8.63
CA ASP A 130 49.05 1.23 8.98
C ASP A 130 49.51 0.02 9.83
N GLU A 131 48.63 -0.68 10.54
CA GLU A 131 48.99 -1.94 11.23
C GLU A 131 48.96 -3.17 10.31
N MET A 132 48.42 -3.06 9.09
CA MET A 132 48.38 -4.17 8.12
C MET A 132 49.57 -4.19 7.15
N ILE A 133 50.46 -3.19 7.17
CA ILE A 133 51.61 -3.10 6.25
C ILE A 133 52.89 -2.86 7.04
N ASP A 134 53.35 -3.88 7.79
CA ASP A 134 54.78 -3.98 8.13
C ASP A 134 55.41 -5.19 7.41
N PRO A 135 55.81 -5.03 6.13
CA PRO A 135 56.50 -6.08 5.38
C PRO A 135 58.00 -6.19 5.74
N ILE A 136 58.53 -5.40 6.69
CA ILE A 136 59.98 -5.29 6.89
C ILE A 136 60.54 -6.37 7.83
N ASN A 137 59.73 -6.95 8.72
CA ASN A 137 60.22 -7.97 9.68
C ASN A 137 60.33 -9.41 9.12
N TYR A 138 59.98 -9.67 7.86
CA TYR A 138 60.13 -11.01 7.26
C TYR A 138 61.47 -11.24 6.53
N PHE A 139 62.34 -10.23 6.39
CA PHE A 139 63.58 -10.33 5.60
C PHE A 139 64.89 -10.39 6.41
N THR A 140 64.86 -10.52 7.73
CA THR A 140 66.09 -10.58 8.56
C THR A 140 66.22 -11.85 9.41
N MET A 141 65.63 -12.97 8.98
CA MET A 141 66.04 -14.29 9.46
C MET A 141 66.66 -15.08 8.30
N GLU A 142 67.91 -14.76 7.99
CA GLU A 142 68.92 -15.72 7.52
C GLU A 142 69.91 -15.97 8.66
#